data_AF-A0A8I2DTA0-F1
#
_entry.id   AF-A0A8I2DTA0-F1
#
_cell.length_a   1.000
_cell.length_b   1.000
_cell.length_c   1.000
_cell.angle_alpha   90.00
_cell.angle_beta   90.00
_cell.angle_gamma   90.00
#
_symmetry.space_group_name_H-M   'P 1'
#
loop_
_entity.id
_entity.type
_entity.pdbx_description
1 polymer ?
#
loop_
_entity_poly.entity_id
_entity_poly.type
_entity_poly.pdbx_seq_one_letter_code
_entity_poly.pdbx_strand_id
1 'polypeptide(L)'
;MSHRDPPGIVAPHIPADAYRRAAATGQPIVVVHHTADPAGRPLRHYLLPFAVAGAAAMGCWGLVAALCALLDAAAHTVTVIAQTAGPVGIGGVTLKLARPKGK
;
A
#
# COMPACT_ATOMS: atom_id res chain seq x y z
N MET A 1 -43.05 9.36 30.48
CA MET A 1 -43.20 9.07 29.03
C MET A 1 -41.82 9.20 28.40
N SER A 2 -41.23 8.08 27.97
CA SER A 2 -39.91 8.08 27.33
C SER A 2 -40.09 8.47 25.86
N HIS A 3 -39.67 9.67 25.48
CA HIS A 3 -39.56 10.06 24.07
C HIS A 3 -38.46 9.21 23.44
N ARG A 4 -38.76 8.52 22.33
CA ARG A 4 -37.78 7.74 21.58
C ARG A 4 -37.50 8.52 20.31
N ASP A 5 -36.27 8.99 20.14
CA ASP A 5 -35.90 9.78 18.99
C ASP A 5 -36.09 8.98 17.69
N PRO A 6 -36.77 9.54 16.68
CA PRO A 6 -36.97 8.87 15.40
C PRO A 6 -35.62 8.67 14.69
N PRO A 7 -35.44 7.54 13.96
CA PRO A 7 -34.20 7.28 13.25
C PRO A 7 -34.04 8.24 12.06
N GLY A 8 -33.05 9.14 12.14
CA GLY A 8 -32.71 10.10 11.10
C GLY A 8 -31.72 11.17 11.61
N ILE A 9 -31.22 12.02 10.71
CA ILE A 9 -30.48 13.23 11.08
C ILE A 9 -31.49 14.17 11.75
N VAL A 10 -31.62 14.03 13.07
CA VAL A 10 -32.38 14.95 13.90
C VAL A 10 -31.51 16.20 14.04
N ALA A 11 -32.00 17.33 13.52
CA ALA A 11 -31.40 18.62 13.83
C ALA A 11 -31.31 18.75 15.37
N PRO A 12 -30.20 19.25 15.94
CA PRO A 12 -29.99 19.29 17.39
C PRO A 12 -31.24 19.81 18.10
N HIS A 13 -31.84 19.00 18.98
CA HIS A 13 -33.03 19.42 19.71
C HIS A 13 -32.64 20.54 20.66
N ILE A 14 -33.13 21.75 20.40
CA ILE A 14 -32.97 22.86 21.32
C ILE A 14 -34.22 22.87 22.20
N PRO A 15 -34.10 22.67 23.52
CA PRO A 15 -35.26 22.53 24.38
C PRO A 15 -36.06 23.85 24.44
N ALA A 16 -37.40 23.73 24.44
CA ALA A 16 -38.30 24.87 24.23
C ALA A 16 -38.25 25.92 25.36
N ASP A 17 -37.81 25.53 26.55
CA ASP A 17 -37.57 26.42 27.68
C ASP A 17 -36.41 27.39 27.41
N ALA A 18 -35.40 26.99 26.64
CA ALA A 18 -34.31 27.86 26.22
C ALA A 18 -34.84 29.03 25.37
N TYR A 19 -35.73 28.75 24.41
CA TYR A 19 -36.39 29.78 23.60
C TYR A 19 -37.29 30.68 24.45
N ARG A 20 -38.10 30.10 25.35
CA ARG A 20 -39.01 30.88 26.21
C ARG A 20 -38.24 31.79 27.17
N ARG A 21 -37.13 31.31 27.72
CA ARG A 21 -36.26 32.10 28.60
C ARG A 21 -35.64 33.27 27.83
N ALA A 22 -35.05 33.01 26.67
CA ALA A 22 -34.45 34.04 25.83
C ALA A 22 -35.45 35.11 25.38
N ALA A 23 -36.69 34.71 25.04
CA ALA A 23 -37.77 35.63 24.72
C ALA A 23 -38.18 36.52 25.91
N ALA A 24 -38.17 35.97 27.13
CA ALA A 24 -38.51 36.70 28.35
C ALA A 24 -37.39 37.65 28.81
N THR A 25 -36.12 37.32 28.55
CA THR A 25 -34.95 38.09 29.00
C THR A 25 -34.37 39.00 27.92
N GLY A 26 -34.86 38.91 26.68
CA GLY A 26 -34.29 39.62 25.53
C GLY A 26 -32.88 39.14 25.15
N GLN A 27 -32.44 37.98 25.65
CA GLN A 27 -31.10 37.47 25.36
C GLN A 27 -31.02 36.87 23.95
N PRO A 28 -29.92 37.11 23.21
CA PRO A 28 -29.73 36.53 21.89
C PRO A 28 -29.46 35.02 21.98
N ILE A 29 -30.03 34.26 21.04
CA ILE A 29 -29.80 32.82 20.90
C ILE A 29 -28.85 32.58 19.73
N VAL A 30 -27.71 31.94 19.98
CA VAL A 30 -26.76 31.53 18.94
C VAL A 30 -26.82 30.02 18.80
N VAL A 31 -27.24 29.54 17.63
CA VAL A 31 -27.27 28.11 17.31
C VAL A 31 -26.05 27.76 16.47
N VAL A 32 -25.12 27.01 17.05
CA VAL A 32 -23.93 26.51 16.35
C VAL A 32 -24.21 25.10 15.86
N HIS A 33 -24.24 24.93 14.54
CA HIS A 33 -24.31 23.62 13.92
C HIS A 33 -22.91 23.22 13.45
N HIS A 34 -22.30 22.24 14.12
CA HIS A 34 -21.08 21.62 13.63
C HIS A 34 -21.45 20.67 12.50
N THR A 35 -21.21 21.10 11.26
CA THR A 35 -21.19 20.17 10.13
C THR A 35 -19.94 19.31 10.27
N ALA A 36 -20.08 18.11 10.82
CA ALA A 36 -19.16 17.04 10.46
C ALA A 36 -19.47 16.73 9.00
N ASP A 37 -18.82 17.43 8.06
CA ASP A 37 -19.10 17.32 6.64
C ASP A 37 -18.98 15.84 6.22
N PRO A 38 -20.08 15.14 5.93
CA PRO A 38 -19.99 13.76 5.47
C PRO A 38 -19.43 13.71 4.04
N ALA A 39 -19.28 14.85 3.35
CA ALA A 39 -18.59 14.97 2.08
C ALA A 39 -17.05 15.02 2.23
N GLY A 40 -16.53 15.11 3.46
CA GLY A 40 -15.11 14.91 3.73
C GLY A 40 -14.70 13.49 3.32
N ARG A 41 -13.96 13.37 2.21
CA ARG A 41 -13.49 12.04 1.75
C ARG A 41 -12.63 11.42 2.86
N PRO A 42 -12.92 10.17 3.29
CA PRO A 42 -12.15 9.53 4.33
C PRO A 42 -10.69 9.45 3.89
N LEU A 43 -9.74 9.74 4.79
CA LEU A 43 -8.30 9.75 4.51
C LEU A 43 -7.83 8.46 3.80
N ARG A 44 -8.48 7.33 4.11
CA ARG A 44 -8.28 6.03 3.45
C ARG A 44 -8.39 6.08 1.93
N HIS A 45 -9.23 6.94 1.36
CA HIS A 45 -9.39 7.09 -0.09
C HIS A 45 -8.11 7.58 -0.76
N TYR A 46 -7.31 8.38 -0.05
CA TYR A 46 -6.01 8.86 -0.53
C TYR A 46 -4.89 7.89 -0.19
N LEU A 47 -4.91 7.26 0.97
CA LEU A 47 -3.84 6.36 1.41
C LEU A 47 -3.83 5.01 0.68
N LEU A 48 -5.00 4.49 0.29
CA LEU A 48 -5.12 3.19 -0.36
C LEU A 48 -4.30 3.08 -1.67
N PRO A 49 -4.38 4.00 -2.64
CA PRO A 49 -3.57 3.91 -3.86
C PRO A 49 -2.07 4.00 -3.58
N PHE A 50 -1.63 4.82 -2.61
CA PHE A 50 -0.22 4.88 -2.22
C PHE A 50 0.26 3.57 -1.60
N ALA A 51 -0.55 2.94 -0.75
CA ALA A 51 -0.22 1.64 -0.17
C ALA A 51 -0.08 0.56 -1.24
N VAL A 52 -1.00 0.53 -2.22
CA VAL A 52 -0.95 -0.42 -3.35
C VAL A 52 0.28 -0.17 -4.23
N ALA A 53 0.54 1.09 -4.58
CA ALA A 53 1.71 1.45 -5.39
C ALA A 53 3.03 1.10 -4.67
N GLY A 54 3.12 1.37 -3.37
CA GLY A 54 4.27 1.02 -2.55
C GLY A 54 4.50 -0.49 -2.46
N ALA A 55 3.44 -1.26 -2.23
CA ALA A 55 3.52 -2.72 -2.19
C ALA A 55 3.95 -3.31 -3.54
N ALA A 56 3.40 -2.81 -4.65
CA ALA A 56 3.78 -3.25 -5.99
C ALA A 56 5.25 -2.93 -6.30
N ALA A 57 5.71 -1.72 -5.99
CA ALA A 57 7.10 -1.32 -6.20
C ALA A 57 8.08 -2.19 -5.39
N MET A 58 7.80 -2.40 -4.09
CA MET A 58 8.62 -3.28 -3.26
C MET A 58 8.61 -4.73 -3.76
N GLY A 59 7.45 -5.23 -4.19
CA GLY A 59 7.34 -6.57 -4.78
C GLY A 59 8.16 -6.73 -6.05
N CYS A 60 8.12 -5.76 -6.97
CA CYS A 60 8.92 -5.76 -8.19
C CYS A 60 10.42 -5.73 -7.89
N TRP A 61 10.86 -4.85 -6.99
CA TRP A 61 12.26 -4.79 -6.57
C TRP A 61 12.72 -6.09 -5.91
N GLY A 62 11.87 -6.72 -5.08
CA GLY A 62 12.15 -8.02 -4.49
C GLY A 62 12.32 -9.12 -5.56
N LEU A 63 11.49 -9.11 -6.60
CA LEU A 63 11.60 -10.07 -7.70
C LEU A 63 12.87 -9.87 -8.53
N VAL A 64 13.25 -8.60 -8.79
CA VAL A 64 14.52 -8.27 -9.44
C VAL A 64 15.70 -8.75 -8.60
N ALA A 65 15.69 -8.48 -7.28
CA ALA A 65 16.74 -8.92 -6.37
C ALA A 65 16.84 -10.45 -6.33
N ALA A 66 15.71 -11.17 -6.27
CA ALA A 66 15.68 -12.63 -6.32
C ALA A 66 16.24 -13.18 -7.64
N LEU A 67 15.90 -12.56 -8.77
CA LEU A 67 16.43 -12.93 -10.07
C LEU A 67 17.95 -12.74 -10.12
N CYS A 68 18.46 -11.60 -9.64
CA CYS A 68 19.89 -11.33 -9.55
C CYS A 68 20.60 -12.36 -8.66
N ALA A 69 20.02 -12.71 -7.51
CA ALA A 69 20.58 -13.72 -6.61
C ALA A 69 20.62 -15.12 -7.25
N LEU A 70 19.57 -15.51 -7.98
CA LEU A 70 19.54 -16.75 -8.74
C LEU A 70 20.61 -16.80 -9.83
N LEU A 71 20.77 -15.71 -10.57
CA LEU A 71 21.79 -15.60 -11.62
C LEU A 71 23.21 -15.62 -11.04
N ASP A 72 23.44 -14.94 -9.91
CA ASP A 72 24.74 -14.93 -9.24
C ASP A 72 25.11 -16.33 -8.72
N ALA A 73 24.17 -17.02 -8.09
CA ALA A 73 24.35 -18.41 -7.66
C ALA A 73 24.62 -19.34 -8.86
N ALA A 74 23.90 -19.17 -9.97
CA ALA A 74 24.16 -19.92 -11.20
C ALA A 74 25.56 -19.62 -11.76
N ALA A 75 25.99 -18.36 -11.80
CA ALA A 75 27.32 -17.98 -12.27
C ALA A 75 28.43 -18.55 -11.36
N HIS A 76 28.23 -18.51 -10.04
CA HIS A 76 29.15 -19.08 -9.07
C HIS A 76 29.28 -20.60 -9.24
N THR A 77 28.18 -21.31 -9.43
CA THR A 77 28.25 -22.76 -9.68
C THR A 77 28.95 -23.10 -10.99
N VAL A 78 28.67 -22.37 -12.08
CA VAL A 78 29.37 -22.56 -13.37
C VAL A 78 30.86 -22.29 -13.24
N THR A 79 31.26 -21.23 -12.55
CA THR A 79 32.68 -20.90 -12.35
C THR A 79 33.38 -21.93 -11.47
N VAL A 80 32.75 -22.43 -10.40
CA VAL A 80 33.29 -23.52 -9.57
C VAL A 80 33.45 -24.80 -10.39
N ILE A 81 32.46 -25.16 -11.22
CA ILE A 81 32.55 -26.34 -12.10
C ILE A 81 33.67 -26.14 -13.12
N ALA A 82 33.76 -24.98 -13.77
CA ALA A 82 34.80 -24.70 -14.75
C ALA A 82 36.21 -24.70 -14.14
N GLN A 83 36.35 -24.22 -12.91
CA GLN A 83 37.63 -24.22 -12.17
C GLN A 83 38.03 -25.61 -11.69
N THR A 84 37.07 -26.47 -11.32
CA THR A 84 37.34 -27.81 -10.79
C THR A 84 37.40 -28.90 -11.86
N ALA A 85 36.75 -28.73 -13.01
CA ALA A 85 36.57 -29.80 -13.99
C ALA A 85 37.61 -29.83 -15.14
N GLY A 86 38.44 -28.81 -15.35
CA GLY A 86 39.17 -28.70 -16.64
C GLY A 86 38.18 -28.68 -17.82
N PRO A 87 38.59 -28.92 -19.09
CA PRO A 87 37.66 -28.86 -20.22
C PRO A 87 36.47 -29.82 -20.00
N VAL A 88 35.28 -29.21 -19.79
CA VAL A 88 34.05 -29.90 -19.40
C VAL A 88 33.64 -30.87 -20.51
N GLY A 89 33.88 -32.15 -20.28
CA GLY A 89 33.39 -33.25 -21.10
C GLY A 89 32.44 -34.12 -20.27
N ILE A 90 31.18 -34.18 -20.66
CA ILE A 90 30.21 -35.15 -20.12
C ILE A 90 30.16 -36.31 -21.10
N GLY A 91 30.53 -37.52 -20.65
CA GLY A 91 30.40 -38.74 -21.46
C GLY A 91 31.46 -38.93 -22.56
N GLY A 92 32.70 -38.50 -22.34
CA GLY A 92 33.80 -38.72 -23.30
C GLY A 92 33.84 -37.75 -24.49
N VAL A 93 32.88 -36.83 -24.59
CA VAL A 93 32.90 -35.74 -25.60
C VAL A 93 33.47 -34.48 -24.95
N THR A 94 34.76 -34.23 -25.14
CA THR A 94 35.40 -32.97 -24.76
C THR A 94 35.03 -31.87 -25.76
N LEU A 95 34.17 -30.92 -25.36
CA LEU A 95 33.93 -29.70 -26.12
C LEU A 95 35.06 -28.70 -25.86
N LYS A 96 36.08 -28.70 -26.73
CA LYS A 96 37.04 -27.58 -26.80
C LYS A 96 36.33 -26.36 -27.40
N LEU A 97 35.90 -25.44 -26.55
CA LEU A 97 35.27 -24.17 -26.94
C LEU A 97 36.26 -23.09 -27.46
N ALA A 98 37.53 -23.42 -27.69
CA ALA A 98 38.50 -22.52 -28.32
C ALA A 98 39.01 -23.12 -29.63
N ARG A 99 38.45 -22.67 -30.76
CA ARG A 99 39.00 -22.90 -32.10
C ARG A 99 40.18 -21.95 -32.30
N PRO A 100 41.43 -22.42 -32.50
CA PRO A 100 42.50 -21.53 -32.91
C PRO A 100 42.20 -20.99 -34.31
N LYS A 101 42.26 -19.65 -34.45
CA LYS A 101 42.23 -18.96 -35.74
C LYS A 101 43.54 -19.30 -36.45
N GLY A 102 43.42 -19.93 -37.62
CA GLY A 102 44.53 -20.63 -38.28
C GLY A 102 45.72 -19.76 -38.68
N LYS A 103 46.87 -20.43 -38.77
CA LYS A 103 47.60 -20.71 -40.01
C LYS A 103 48.29 -22.07 -39.85
#